data_AF-A0A534NVQ2-F1
#
_entry.id   AF-A0A534NVQ2-F1
#
_cell.length_a   1.000
_cell.length_b   1.000
_cell.length_c   1.000
_cell.angle_alpha   90.00
_cell.angle_beta   90.00
_cell.angle_gamma   90.00
#
_symmetry.space_group_name_H-M   'P 1'
#
loop_
_entity.id
_entity.type
_entity.pdbx_description
1 polymer ?
#
loop_
_entity_poly.entity_id
_entity_poly.type
_entity_poly.pdbx_seq_one_letter_code
_entity_poly.pdbx_strand_id
1 'polypeptide(L)'
;MRNASIVLIVLIVGFSAACGGKHPGSGNTGAQQVSLQITTTGAGLVRGAGPDCRGSCTVEVDKGSTVHLTAVADQGASFSGWGGACSGTGGCDLRLDGAASVSAGFGTGTQAPPGSHMVAVTIEGSGRVISDPAGLDCSAGTCAAAFTDGMNLTLNATAATGWTFAGFGSGCHGKSCVLTVAANTQVFAHFDPTPQQATLTVAVDGPGQVSGNGVSCGNGGTTCQITVAPGTAVSLTATAAASARFTGWSGACTGTAGCALSLTANAAVHAGFALEVQTLVAADGTSVFVTALNSTSVFYCRTLSDGGSIWSVAKTGGVPQRVGFGTPAVIVADDSFVYWTDTGAIASAPVGGGTASLLVANAHVGAIALDTDGSLFWVEKATATTPGAIHRMQNRVDKVIVANAPASYGLALDDTFVYFTTTAGGGSNGVVDSAPKDGTGAVKVVGGTISAPLLLRADSRYVYFRTVTGGVWAITKADGTTTRLSTGNADDITVASIDFDVNASVAYWNWIDTSAPQGLFKANTDGSGWAPVDSGQVFAPRVDDTAIFYWHDGALLRRLK
;
A
#
# COMPACT_ATOMS: atom_id res chain seq x y z
N MET A 1 -66.35 -2.93 -5.90
CA MET A 1 -67.33 -2.70 -6.98
C MET A 1 -66.61 -2.08 -8.16
N ARG A 2 -66.62 -2.79 -9.31
CA ARG A 2 -66.33 -2.35 -10.69
C ARG A 2 -64.93 -1.75 -10.97
N ASN A 3 -64.28 -1.98 -12.09
CA ASN A 3 -64.39 -2.94 -13.19
C ASN A 3 -63.10 -2.79 -14.02
N ALA A 4 -62.80 -3.81 -14.79
CA ALA A 4 -61.58 -3.98 -15.56
C ALA A 4 -61.57 -3.27 -16.93
N SER A 5 -60.36 -3.24 -17.51
CA SER A 5 -60.02 -3.46 -18.93
C SER A 5 -60.20 -2.35 -19.98
N ILE A 6 -59.08 -2.00 -20.63
CA ILE A 6 -58.92 -1.66 -22.07
C ILE A 6 -57.58 -2.31 -22.49
N VAL A 7 -57.52 -3.49 -23.14
CA VAL A 7 -57.60 -3.79 -24.60
C VAL A 7 -56.51 -3.04 -25.41
N LEU A 8 -55.33 -3.64 -25.67
CA LEU A 8 -54.94 -4.59 -26.73
C LEU A 8 -54.79 -3.97 -28.14
N ILE A 9 -53.68 -4.34 -28.82
CA ILE A 9 -53.41 -4.49 -30.28
C ILE A 9 -52.40 -3.46 -30.85
N VAL A 10 -51.41 -3.72 -31.73
CA VAL A 10 -50.60 -4.83 -32.32
C VAL A 10 -49.46 -4.14 -33.14
N LEU A 11 -48.40 -4.86 -33.55
CA LEU A 11 -47.48 -4.69 -34.74
C LEU A 11 -45.98 -4.62 -34.33
N ILE A 12 -45.19 -5.71 -34.30
CA ILE A 12 -44.56 -6.56 -35.36
C ILE A 12 -43.45 -5.87 -36.19
N VAL A 13 -42.28 -6.55 -36.22
CA VAL A 13 -41.08 -6.48 -37.12
C VAL A 13 -40.07 -5.35 -36.81
N GLY A 14 -38.74 -5.52 -36.73
CA GLY A 14 -37.79 -6.63 -36.92
C GLY A 14 -36.35 -6.05 -36.92
N PHE A 15 -35.34 -6.93 -36.73
CA PHE A 15 -33.89 -6.87 -37.10
C PHE A 15 -33.25 -5.49 -37.44
N SER A 16 -32.07 -5.07 -36.96
CA SER A 16 -30.78 -5.77 -36.77
C SER A 16 -29.67 -4.76 -36.37
N ALA A 17 -28.60 -5.26 -35.72
CA ALA A 17 -27.18 -4.80 -35.76
C ALA A 17 -26.84 -3.35 -35.31
N ALA A 18 -25.69 -2.99 -34.72
CA ALA A 18 -24.52 -3.65 -34.13
C ALA A 18 -23.66 -2.55 -33.44
N CYS A 19 -22.63 -3.01 -32.68
CA CYS A 19 -21.48 -2.28 -32.11
C CYS A 19 -21.79 -1.43 -30.85
N GLY A 20 -21.09 -1.50 -29.71
CA GLY A 20 -19.80 -2.08 -29.33
C GLY A 20 -19.14 -1.09 -28.34
N GLY A 21 -18.73 -1.52 -27.13
CA GLY A 21 -18.12 -0.57 -26.18
C GLY A 21 -17.90 -1.07 -24.75
N LYS A 22 -16.98 -2.03 -24.61
CA LYS A 22 -16.18 -2.47 -23.44
C LYS A 22 -16.37 -1.73 -22.09
N HIS A 23 -16.79 -2.48 -21.06
CA HIS A 23 -16.40 -2.24 -19.66
C HIS A 23 -15.36 -3.30 -19.24
N PRO A 24 -14.32 -2.95 -18.46
CA PRO A 24 -13.29 -3.88 -18.04
C PRO A 24 -13.86 -4.87 -17.02
N GLY A 25 -13.52 -6.14 -17.21
CA GLY A 25 -14.09 -7.26 -16.49
C GLY A 25 -13.91 -7.16 -14.98
N SER A 26 -15.04 -7.20 -14.28
CA SER A 26 -15.11 -7.92 -13.02
C SER A 26 -14.80 -9.38 -13.34
N GLY A 27 -13.59 -9.82 -12.97
CA GLY A 27 -13.17 -11.20 -13.10
C GLY A 27 -14.07 -12.08 -12.25
N ASN A 28 -15.15 -12.57 -12.85
CA ASN A 28 -15.91 -13.67 -12.28
C ASN A 28 -15.05 -14.91 -12.45
N THR A 29 -14.09 -15.14 -11.54
CA THR A 29 -13.50 -16.46 -11.34
C THR A 29 -14.54 -17.34 -10.63
N GLY A 30 -15.70 -17.52 -11.28
CA GLY A 30 -16.62 -18.59 -10.94
C GLY A 30 -15.89 -19.89 -11.23
N ALA A 31 -15.73 -20.73 -10.21
CA ALA A 31 -15.12 -22.04 -10.37
C ALA A 31 -15.78 -22.78 -11.54
N GLN A 32 -14.97 -23.31 -12.47
CA GLN A 32 -15.47 -24.08 -13.59
C GLN A 32 -16.13 -25.36 -13.04
N GLN A 33 -17.43 -25.57 -13.27
CA GLN A 33 -18.13 -26.77 -12.80
C GLN A 33 -18.05 -27.93 -13.80
N VAL A 34 -18.07 -29.16 -13.27
CA VAL A 34 -18.12 -30.42 -14.02
C VAL A 34 -19.21 -31.33 -13.45
N SER A 35 -19.83 -32.12 -14.33
CA SER A 35 -20.98 -32.95 -13.96
C SER A 35 -20.58 -34.36 -13.50
N LEU A 36 -21.18 -34.80 -12.39
CA LEU A 36 -21.09 -36.16 -11.87
C LEU A 36 -22.46 -36.83 -11.95
N GLN A 37 -22.56 -37.89 -12.73
CA GLN A 37 -23.76 -38.72 -12.83
C GLN A 37 -23.68 -39.92 -11.89
N ILE A 38 -24.62 -40.04 -10.98
CA ILE A 38 -24.70 -41.13 -9.98
C ILE A 38 -25.91 -42.00 -10.30
N THR A 39 -25.72 -43.32 -10.36
CA THR A 39 -26.81 -44.28 -10.55
C THR A 39 -26.80 -45.36 -9.48
N THR A 40 -27.97 -45.80 -9.02
CA THR A 40 -28.12 -46.91 -8.05
C THR A 40 -29.00 -48.00 -8.62
N THR A 41 -28.59 -49.26 -8.49
CA THR A 41 -29.42 -50.43 -8.86
C THR A 41 -29.69 -51.28 -7.62
N GLY A 42 -30.95 -51.68 -7.39
CA GLY A 42 -31.38 -52.36 -6.16
C GLY A 42 -31.78 -51.41 -5.03
N ALA A 43 -31.95 -51.95 -3.82
CA ALA A 43 -32.43 -51.19 -2.66
C ALA A 43 -31.27 -50.56 -1.88
N GLY A 44 -30.96 -49.31 -2.22
CA GLY A 44 -29.95 -48.49 -1.54
C GLY A 44 -29.90 -47.07 -2.07
N LEU A 45 -28.96 -46.27 -1.55
CA LEU A 45 -28.69 -44.90 -1.96
C LEU A 45 -27.18 -44.62 -1.98
N VAL A 46 -26.78 -43.50 -2.59
CA VAL A 46 -25.40 -42.99 -2.57
C VAL A 46 -25.37 -41.58 -1.97
N ARG A 47 -24.42 -41.30 -1.07
CA ARG A 47 -24.17 -39.97 -0.48
C ARG A 47 -22.76 -39.48 -0.75
N GLY A 48 -22.50 -38.20 -0.45
CA GLY A 48 -21.14 -37.64 -0.41
C GLY A 48 -20.79 -36.65 -1.52
N ALA A 49 -21.73 -36.38 -2.44
CA ALA A 49 -21.60 -35.34 -3.45
C ALA A 49 -22.79 -34.35 -3.43
N GLY A 50 -23.60 -34.31 -2.37
CA GLY A 50 -24.83 -33.51 -2.31
C GLY A 50 -25.95 -34.28 -1.62
N PRO A 51 -27.23 -33.98 -1.93
CA PRO A 51 -28.37 -34.74 -1.42
C PRO A 51 -28.27 -36.24 -1.75
N ASP A 52 -28.82 -37.08 -0.87
CA ASP A 52 -28.87 -38.53 -1.05
C ASP A 52 -29.44 -38.91 -2.42
N CYS A 53 -28.66 -39.65 -3.20
CA CYS A 53 -29.05 -40.09 -4.52
C CYS A 53 -29.69 -41.48 -4.50
N ARG A 54 -30.91 -41.57 -5.03
CA ARG A 54 -31.62 -42.83 -5.33
C ARG A 54 -32.02 -42.84 -6.81
N GLY A 55 -31.79 -43.96 -7.48
CA GLY A 55 -32.07 -44.12 -8.90
C GLY A 55 -31.00 -43.49 -9.78
N SER A 56 -31.24 -42.29 -10.32
CA SER A 56 -30.29 -41.57 -11.17
C SER A 56 -30.28 -40.10 -10.81
N CYS A 57 -29.11 -39.55 -10.47
CA CYS A 57 -28.93 -38.15 -10.10
C CYS A 57 -27.75 -37.54 -10.85
N THR A 58 -27.79 -36.23 -11.05
CA THR A 58 -26.68 -35.46 -11.59
C THR A 58 -26.35 -34.35 -10.62
N VAL A 59 -25.07 -34.21 -10.28
CA VAL A 59 -24.54 -33.17 -9.40
C VAL A 59 -23.48 -32.37 -10.16
N GLU A 60 -23.53 -31.05 -10.07
CA GLU A 60 -22.46 -30.16 -10.54
C GLU A 60 -21.46 -29.89 -9.41
N VAL A 61 -20.18 -30.13 -9.68
CA VAL A 61 -19.09 -30.00 -8.71
C VAL A 61 -17.98 -29.12 -9.30
N ASP A 62 -17.35 -28.29 -8.48
CA ASP A 62 -16.23 -27.46 -8.92
C ASP A 62 -15.05 -28.32 -9.39
N LYS A 63 -14.52 -28.04 -10.57
CA LYS A 63 -13.41 -28.77 -11.20
C LYS A 63 -12.18 -28.80 -10.29
N GLY A 64 -11.60 -29.99 -10.13
CA GLY A 64 -10.44 -30.25 -9.27
C GLY A 64 -10.80 -30.62 -7.84
N SER A 65 -12.08 -30.56 -7.45
CA SER A 65 -12.56 -31.04 -6.16
C SER A 65 -12.47 -32.56 -6.05
N THR A 66 -12.25 -33.06 -4.83
CA THR A 66 -12.34 -34.48 -4.51
C THR A 66 -13.67 -34.74 -3.81
N VAL A 67 -14.44 -35.70 -4.31
CA VAL A 67 -15.68 -36.19 -3.69
C VAL A 67 -15.45 -37.58 -3.09
N HIS A 68 -16.03 -37.82 -1.92
CA HIS A 68 -16.00 -39.11 -1.25
C HIS A 68 -17.41 -39.71 -1.27
N LEU A 69 -17.67 -40.62 -2.20
CA LEU A 69 -18.97 -41.27 -2.33
C LEU A 69 -19.07 -42.51 -1.45
N THR A 70 -20.19 -42.63 -0.76
CA THR A 70 -20.51 -43.76 0.11
C THR A 70 -21.82 -44.41 -0.30
N ALA A 71 -21.81 -45.72 -0.48
CA ALA A 71 -23.00 -46.51 -0.79
C ALA A 71 -23.66 -47.00 0.50
N VAL A 72 -24.96 -46.79 0.59
CA VAL A 72 -25.77 -47.07 1.78
C VAL A 72 -26.88 -48.03 1.35
N ALA A 73 -26.76 -49.30 1.74
CA ALA A 73 -27.77 -50.31 1.45
C ALA A 73 -29.03 -50.06 2.30
N ASP A 74 -30.21 -50.22 1.71
CA ASP A 74 -31.47 -50.21 2.44
C ASP A 74 -31.61 -51.48 3.31
N GLN A 75 -32.61 -51.46 4.19
CA GLN A 75 -32.92 -52.58 5.07
C GLN A 75 -33.09 -53.90 4.29
N GLY A 76 -32.26 -54.90 4.62
CA GLY A 76 -32.27 -56.22 3.98
C GLY A 76 -31.51 -56.32 2.66
N ALA A 77 -30.90 -55.23 2.19
CA ALA A 77 -30.00 -55.22 1.05
C ALA A 77 -28.53 -55.26 1.49
N SER A 78 -27.65 -55.58 0.55
CA SER A 78 -26.20 -55.54 0.71
C SER A 78 -25.59 -54.79 -0.47
N PHE A 79 -24.56 -53.99 -0.22
CA PHE A 79 -23.85 -53.30 -1.29
C PHE A 79 -22.99 -54.29 -2.08
N SER A 80 -23.29 -54.44 -3.36
CA SER A 80 -22.64 -55.39 -4.28
C SER A 80 -21.39 -54.81 -4.94
N GLY A 81 -21.20 -53.48 -4.91
CA GLY A 81 -20.01 -52.81 -5.43
C GLY A 81 -20.30 -51.61 -6.35
N TRP A 82 -19.24 -50.85 -6.63
CA TRP A 82 -19.24 -49.71 -7.53
C TRP A 82 -18.95 -50.11 -8.97
N GLY A 83 -19.44 -49.31 -9.91
CA GLY A 83 -19.07 -49.31 -11.32
C GLY A 83 -18.88 -47.89 -11.87
N GLY A 84 -18.40 -47.79 -13.11
CA GLY A 84 -18.06 -46.52 -13.75
C GLY A 84 -16.67 -46.01 -13.32
N ALA A 85 -16.60 -44.75 -12.89
CA ALA A 85 -15.37 -44.10 -12.42
C ALA A 85 -14.84 -44.65 -11.09
N CYS A 86 -15.64 -45.47 -10.39
CA CYS A 86 -15.24 -46.22 -9.20
C CYS A 86 -15.43 -47.72 -9.41
N SER A 87 -14.71 -48.52 -8.63
CA SER A 87 -14.78 -49.98 -8.67
C SER A 87 -14.56 -50.59 -7.28
N GLY A 88 -14.95 -51.87 -7.12
CA GLY A 88 -14.82 -52.59 -5.85
C GLY A 88 -15.93 -52.24 -4.85
N THR A 89 -15.74 -52.63 -3.59
CA THR A 89 -16.75 -52.51 -2.51
C THR A 89 -16.37 -51.53 -1.40
N GLY A 90 -15.22 -50.84 -1.52
CA GLY A 90 -14.77 -49.82 -0.57
C GLY A 90 -15.45 -48.45 -0.76
N GLY A 91 -14.98 -47.40 -0.07
CA GLY A 91 -15.38 -46.02 -0.37
C GLY A 91 -14.92 -45.59 -1.77
N CYS A 92 -15.64 -44.64 -2.39
CA CYS A 92 -15.35 -44.15 -3.74
C CYS A 92 -14.83 -42.70 -3.67
N ASP A 93 -13.50 -42.54 -3.59
CA ASP A 93 -12.83 -41.24 -3.65
C ASP A 93 -12.51 -40.87 -5.10
N LEU A 94 -13.11 -39.79 -5.61
CA LEU A 94 -12.96 -39.34 -6.98
C LEU A 94 -12.53 -37.87 -7.04
N ARG A 95 -11.44 -37.58 -7.75
CA ARG A 95 -11.09 -36.21 -8.14
C ARG A 95 -11.78 -35.88 -9.47
N LEU A 96 -12.60 -34.84 -9.46
CA LEU A 96 -13.39 -34.43 -10.62
C LEU A 96 -12.66 -33.36 -11.44
N ASP A 97 -11.75 -33.79 -12.32
CA ASP A 97 -11.08 -32.90 -13.28
C ASP A 97 -11.88 -32.74 -14.60
N GLY A 98 -12.98 -33.50 -14.76
CA GLY A 98 -13.90 -33.54 -15.90
C GLY A 98 -15.20 -34.26 -15.54
N ALA A 99 -16.13 -34.37 -16.49
CA ALA A 99 -17.40 -35.07 -16.26
C ALA A 99 -17.18 -36.57 -16.02
N ALA A 100 -17.89 -37.15 -15.05
CA ALA A 100 -17.73 -38.54 -14.64
C ALA A 100 -19.08 -39.23 -14.36
N SER A 101 -19.11 -40.56 -14.42
CA SER A 101 -20.27 -41.36 -14.04
C SER A 101 -19.90 -42.49 -13.08
N VAL A 102 -20.71 -42.70 -12.05
CA VAL A 102 -20.55 -43.74 -11.03
C VAL A 102 -21.86 -44.50 -10.86
N SER A 103 -21.77 -45.82 -10.75
CA SER A 103 -22.91 -46.69 -10.43
C SER A 103 -22.68 -47.46 -9.13
N ALA A 104 -23.73 -47.67 -8.34
CA ALA A 104 -23.72 -48.43 -7.10
C ALA A 104 -24.77 -49.57 -7.18
N GLY A 105 -24.32 -50.82 -7.07
CA GLY A 105 -25.21 -51.98 -7.05
C GLY A 105 -25.54 -52.44 -5.64
N PHE A 106 -26.80 -52.78 -5.39
CA PHE A 106 -27.31 -53.32 -4.12
C PHE A 106 -28.05 -54.64 -4.37
N GLY A 107 -27.55 -55.75 -3.83
CA GLY A 107 -28.14 -57.08 -3.89
C GLY A 107 -28.97 -57.41 -2.66
N THR A 108 -29.71 -58.52 -2.69
CA THR A 108 -30.42 -59.05 -1.51
C THR A 108 -29.40 -59.54 -0.48
N GLY A 109 -29.42 -58.98 0.73
CA GLY A 109 -28.50 -59.35 1.80
C GLY A 109 -28.83 -60.73 2.40
N THR A 110 -27.83 -61.35 3.04
CA THR A 110 -28.04 -62.55 3.86
C THR A 110 -29.00 -62.22 5.00
N GLN A 111 -30.15 -62.89 5.05
CA GLN A 111 -31.16 -62.70 6.09
C GLN A 111 -30.58 -63.10 7.46
N ALA A 112 -30.79 -62.25 8.48
CA ALA A 112 -30.34 -62.52 9.84
C ALA A 112 -30.95 -63.83 10.37
N PRO A 113 -30.20 -64.62 11.17
CA PRO A 113 -30.76 -65.78 11.86
C PRO A 113 -32.04 -65.43 12.64
N PRO A 114 -33.01 -66.35 12.78
CA PRO A 114 -34.21 -66.13 13.58
C PRO A 114 -33.86 -65.68 15.02
N GLY A 115 -34.45 -64.57 15.47
CA GLY A 115 -34.15 -63.99 16.79
C GLY A 115 -32.96 -63.01 16.81
N SER A 116 -32.46 -62.59 15.65
CA SER A 116 -31.40 -61.58 15.54
C SER A 116 -31.73 -60.49 14.51
N HIS A 117 -31.13 -59.33 14.68
CA HIS A 117 -31.21 -58.20 13.74
C HIS A 117 -29.82 -57.74 13.32
N MET A 118 -29.70 -57.26 12.10
CA MET A 118 -28.47 -56.70 11.53
C MET A 118 -28.25 -55.27 12.00
N VAL A 119 -27.07 -54.98 12.55
CA VAL A 119 -26.60 -53.61 12.78
C VAL A 119 -25.50 -53.32 11.78
N ALA A 120 -25.66 -52.25 10.99
CA ALA A 120 -24.68 -51.78 10.02
C ALA A 120 -24.11 -50.42 10.45
N VAL A 121 -22.77 -50.28 10.42
CA VAL A 121 -22.09 -49.02 10.68
C VAL A 121 -21.37 -48.56 9.42
N THR A 122 -21.59 -47.32 9.03
CA THR A 122 -20.94 -46.66 7.89
C THR A 122 -19.97 -45.61 8.41
N ILE A 123 -18.69 -45.72 8.04
CA ILE A 123 -17.66 -44.74 8.37
C ILE A 123 -17.63 -43.65 7.29
N GLU A 124 -17.87 -42.39 7.67
CA GLU A 124 -17.73 -41.22 6.80
C GLU A 124 -16.49 -40.42 7.24
N GLY A 125 -15.48 -40.33 6.36
CA GLY A 125 -14.15 -39.80 6.70
C GLY A 125 -13.18 -40.91 7.14
N SER A 126 -12.22 -40.61 8.01
CA SER A 126 -11.22 -41.58 8.47
C SER A 126 -11.23 -41.81 9.98
N GLY A 127 -11.55 -43.04 10.38
CA GLY A 127 -11.64 -43.48 11.77
C GLY A 127 -12.03 -44.95 11.90
N ARG A 128 -12.23 -45.39 13.14
CA ARG A 128 -12.60 -46.78 13.46
C ARG A 128 -13.75 -46.80 14.47
N VAL A 129 -14.73 -47.68 14.27
CA VAL A 129 -15.82 -47.93 15.22
C VAL A 129 -15.84 -49.39 15.65
N ILE A 130 -15.91 -49.64 16.96
CA ILE A 130 -15.94 -50.99 17.55
C ILE A 130 -17.17 -51.10 18.44
N SER A 131 -17.86 -52.24 18.44
CA SER A 131 -18.99 -52.48 19.34
C SER A 131 -18.64 -53.21 20.63
N ASP A 132 -19.43 -52.97 21.68
CA ASP A 132 -19.47 -53.74 22.92
C ASP A 132 -20.94 -54.09 23.28
N PRO A 133 -21.35 -55.37 23.33
CA PRO A 133 -20.55 -56.59 23.09
C PRO A 133 -19.90 -56.66 21.70
N ALA A 134 -18.79 -57.41 21.62
CA ALA A 134 -18.00 -57.51 20.39
C ALA A 134 -18.80 -58.15 19.25
N GLY A 135 -18.74 -57.53 18.08
CA GLY A 135 -19.41 -58.00 16.86
C GLY A 135 -19.18 -57.10 15.64
N LEU A 136 -18.92 -55.81 15.86
CA LEU A 136 -18.54 -54.84 14.83
C LEU A 136 -17.13 -54.32 15.07
N ASP A 137 -16.33 -54.29 14.00
CA ASP A 137 -15.02 -53.65 13.93
C ASP A 137 -14.83 -53.03 12.55
N CYS A 138 -15.06 -51.73 12.46
CA CYS A 138 -15.32 -51.02 11.22
C CYS A 138 -14.25 -49.96 11.03
N SER A 139 -13.34 -50.17 10.07
CA SER A 139 -12.21 -49.29 9.81
C SER A 139 -12.28 -48.54 8.47
N ALA A 140 -13.22 -48.91 7.60
CA ALA A 140 -13.52 -48.23 6.34
C ALA A 140 -14.86 -48.70 5.78
N GLY A 141 -15.59 -47.80 5.10
CA GLY A 141 -16.85 -48.13 4.43
C GLY A 141 -17.94 -48.62 5.39
N THR A 142 -18.81 -49.50 4.89
CA THR A 142 -19.91 -50.09 5.66
C THR A 142 -19.56 -51.50 6.12
N CYS A 143 -19.64 -51.74 7.42
CA CYS A 143 -19.55 -53.06 8.05
C CYS A 143 -20.94 -53.43 8.61
N ALA A 144 -21.23 -54.72 8.80
CA ALA A 144 -22.45 -55.15 9.47
C ALA A 144 -22.29 -56.47 10.20
N ALA A 145 -23.05 -56.65 11.28
CA ALA A 145 -23.09 -57.87 12.07
C ALA A 145 -24.50 -58.12 12.65
N ALA A 146 -24.85 -59.38 12.87
CA ALA A 146 -26.12 -59.77 13.49
C ALA A 146 -25.97 -59.83 15.02
N PHE A 147 -26.92 -59.22 15.72
CA PHE A 147 -27.00 -59.22 17.18
C PHE A 147 -28.37 -59.75 17.61
N THR A 148 -28.43 -60.42 18.77
CA THR A 148 -29.69 -60.98 19.28
C THR A 148 -30.70 -59.87 19.58
N ASP A 149 -31.98 -60.15 19.33
CA ASP A 149 -33.07 -59.25 19.68
C ASP A 149 -33.02 -58.85 21.17
N GLY A 150 -33.21 -57.56 21.45
CA GLY A 150 -33.16 -56.97 22.79
C GLY A 150 -31.75 -56.70 23.34
N MET A 151 -30.66 -57.01 22.62
CA MET A 151 -29.29 -56.75 23.08
C MET A 151 -28.99 -55.25 23.16
N ASN A 152 -28.35 -54.80 24.24
CA ASN A 152 -27.81 -53.43 24.34
C ASN A 152 -26.39 -53.38 23.77
N LEU A 153 -26.20 -52.55 22.75
CA LEU A 153 -24.95 -52.39 22.01
C LEU A 153 -24.39 -50.98 22.22
N THR A 154 -23.13 -50.88 22.59
CA THR A 154 -22.39 -49.60 22.65
C THR A 154 -21.42 -49.52 21.48
N LEU A 155 -21.39 -48.40 20.76
CA LEU A 155 -20.42 -48.15 19.68
C LEU A 155 -19.37 -47.12 20.11
N ASN A 156 -18.10 -47.50 19.99
CA ASN A 156 -16.95 -46.68 20.36
C ASN A 156 -16.19 -46.23 19.11
N ALA A 157 -16.14 -44.92 18.86
CA ALA A 157 -15.43 -44.33 17.72
C ALA A 157 -14.04 -43.82 18.10
N THR A 158 -13.04 -44.08 17.27
CA THR A 158 -11.67 -43.57 17.38
C THR A 158 -11.27 -42.92 16.06
N ALA A 159 -10.93 -41.63 16.08
CA ALA A 159 -10.50 -40.92 14.86
C ALA A 159 -9.11 -41.36 14.41
N ALA A 160 -8.87 -41.39 13.10
CA ALA A 160 -7.54 -41.60 12.55
C ALA A 160 -6.66 -40.34 12.72
N THR A 161 -5.35 -40.47 12.53
CA THR A 161 -4.42 -39.32 12.60
C THR A 161 -4.79 -38.27 11.56
N GLY A 162 -4.93 -37.00 11.98
CA GLY A 162 -5.33 -35.89 11.11
C GLY A 162 -6.85 -35.71 10.97
N TRP A 163 -7.65 -36.45 11.72
CA TRP A 163 -9.11 -36.39 11.72
C TRP A 163 -9.67 -36.21 13.14
N THR A 164 -10.88 -35.67 13.24
CA THR A 164 -11.63 -35.54 14.50
C THR A 164 -13.00 -36.18 14.38
N PHE A 165 -13.44 -36.93 15.40
CA PHE A 165 -14.77 -37.53 15.42
C PHE A 165 -15.84 -36.45 15.68
N ALA A 166 -16.68 -36.20 14.68
CA ALA A 166 -17.74 -35.21 14.71
C ALA A 166 -18.98 -35.75 15.45
N GLY A 167 -19.31 -37.04 15.29
CA GLY A 167 -20.39 -37.71 16.01
C GLY A 167 -21.02 -38.86 15.22
N PHE A 168 -21.98 -39.54 15.86
CA PHE A 168 -22.84 -40.54 15.24
C PHE A 168 -24.13 -39.90 14.68
N GLY A 169 -24.65 -40.47 13.60
CA GLY A 169 -25.95 -40.11 12.99
C GLY A 169 -26.73 -41.36 12.56
N SER A 170 -28.06 -41.25 12.42
CA SER A 170 -29.02 -42.36 12.17
C SER A 170 -28.92 -43.52 13.17
N GLY A 171 -30.01 -43.87 13.86
CA GLY A 171 -30.00 -44.92 14.90
C GLY A 171 -29.21 -44.56 16.18
N CYS A 172 -28.30 -43.58 16.11
CA CYS A 172 -27.58 -42.95 17.22
C CYS A 172 -27.37 -41.45 16.96
N HIS A 173 -27.05 -40.69 18.02
CA HIS A 173 -26.92 -39.23 17.97
C HIS A 173 -25.76 -38.74 18.87
N GLY A 174 -25.01 -37.75 18.42
CA GLY A 174 -23.95 -37.13 19.23
C GLY A 174 -22.69 -38.00 19.34
N LYS A 175 -21.86 -37.77 20.37
CA LYS A 175 -20.54 -38.44 20.51
C LYS A 175 -20.58 -39.82 21.15
N SER A 176 -21.73 -40.24 21.64
CA SER A 176 -21.96 -41.52 22.32
C SER A 176 -23.10 -42.27 21.63
N CYS A 177 -22.95 -43.57 21.45
CA CYS A 177 -23.97 -44.40 20.83
C CYS A 177 -24.19 -45.65 21.67
N VAL A 178 -25.37 -45.73 22.29
CA VAL A 178 -25.88 -46.91 23.00
C VAL A 178 -27.27 -47.17 22.44
N LEU A 179 -27.50 -48.37 21.89
CA LEU A 179 -28.77 -48.73 21.26
C LEU A 179 -29.22 -50.14 21.67
N THR A 180 -30.54 -50.34 21.76
CA THR A 180 -31.14 -51.67 21.95
C THR A 180 -31.53 -52.26 20.59
N VAL A 181 -31.01 -53.44 20.29
CA VAL A 181 -31.22 -54.11 18.99
C VAL A 181 -32.63 -54.72 18.94
N ALA A 182 -33.61 -53.95 18.48
CA ALA A 182 -35.01 -54.40 18.32
C ALA A 182 -35.44 -54.54 16.85
N ALA A 183 -34.62 -54.04 15.93
CA ALA A 183 -34.81 -54.11 14.49
C ALA A 183 -33.45 -53.93 13.80
N ASN A 184 -33.39 -54.25 12.51
CA ASN A 184 -32.21 -53.94 11.72
C ASN A 184 -31.92 -52.43 11.78
N THR A 185 -30.69 -52.04 12.10
CA THR A 185 -30.33 -50.65 12.40
C THR A 185 -29.12 -50.20 11.58
N GLN A 186 -29.16 -48.97 11.07
CA GLN A 186 -28.03 -48.37 10.35
C GLN A 186 -27.55 -47.11 11.08
N VAL A 187 -26.25 -47.07 11.36
CA VAL A 187 -25.54 -45.98 12.05
C VAL A 187 -24.43 -45.41 11.18
N PHE A 188 -24.32 -44.09 11.15
CA PHE A 188 -23.23 -43.34 10.52
C PHE A 188 -22.28 -42.82 11.61
N ALA A 189 -20.98 -42.88 11.34
CA ALA A 189 -19.95 -42.28 12.18
C ALA A 189 -19.16 -41.28 11.34
N HIS A 190 -19.29 -40.00 11.69
CA HIS A 190 -18.72 -38.88 10.93
C HIS A 190 -17.37 -38.44 11.52
N PHE A 191 -16.36 -38.34 10.67
CA PHE A 191 -15.03 -37.84 10.99
C PHE A 191 -14.68 -36.69 10.04
N ASP A 192 -14.28 -35.55 10.60
CA ASP A 192 -13.87 -34.37 9.85
C ASP A 192 -12.34 -34.25 9.77
N PRO A 193 -11.76 -33.80 8.65
CA PRO A 193 -10.33 -33.54 8.56
C PRO A 193 -9.94 -32.36 9.46
N THR A 194 -8.82 -32.47 10.18
CA THR A 194 -8.29 -31.38 10.99
C THR A 194 -7.65 -30.32 10.08
N PRO A 195 -7.94 -29.01 10.20
CA PRO A 195 -7.31 -27.98 9.38
C PRO A 195 -5.80 -28.07 9.49
N GLN A 196 -5.10 -28.30 8.37
CA GLN A 196 -3.68 -28.65 8.42
C GLN A 196 -2.75 -27.43 8.52
N GLN A 197 -3.24 -26.22 8.26
CA GLN A 197 -2.39 -25.02 8.13
C GLN A 197 -3.10 -23.73 8.55
N ALA A 198 -2.35 -22.83 9.18
CA ALA A 198 -2.73 -21.46 9.51
C ALA A 198 -1.75 -20.47 8.87
N THR A 199 -2.27 -19.41 8.27
CA THR A 199 -1.49 -18.38 7.56
C THR A 199 -1.34 -17.13 8.41
N LEU A 200 -0.10 -16.66 8.57
CA LEU A 200 0.22 -15.38 9.18
C LEU A 200 0.61 -14.39 8.08
N THR A 201 -0.11 -13.27 8.00
CA THR A 201 0.25 -12.13 7.15
C THR A 201 0.96 -11.07 7.98
N VAL A 202 2.13 -10.61 7.54
CA VAL A 202 2.90 -9.56 8.21
C VAL A 202 3.03 -8.38 7.25
N ALA A 203 2.63 -7.19 7.71
CA ALA A 203 2.78 -5.95 6.98
C ALA A 203 3.69 -4.97 7.74
N VAL A 204 4.46 -4.19 6.98
CA VAL A 204 5.39 -3.19 7.49
C VAL A 204 5.01 -1.82 6.93
N ASP A 205 4.85 -0.84 7.82
CA ASP A 205 4.67 0.57 7.46
C ASP A 205 5.87 1.37 7.92
N GLY A 206 6.43 2.18 7.02
CA GLY A 206 7.64 2.97 7.27
C GLY A 206 8.97 2.21 7.14
N PRO A 207 10.09 2.88 7.45
CA PRO A 207 11.43 2.39 7.20
C PRO A 207 11.91 1.44 8.31
N GLY A 208 11.59 0.15 8.13
CA GLY A 208 12.05 -0.92 9.02
C GLY A 208 11.86 -2.30 8.41
N GLN A 209 12.22 -3.31 9.20
CA GLN A 209 12.12 -4.71 8.85
C GLN A 209 11.49 -5.50 10.00
N VAL A 210 10.68 -6.50 9.67
CA VAL A 210 10.23 -7.53 10.60
C VAL A 210 10.86 -8.85 10.21
N SER A 211 11.45 -9.56 11.18
CA SER A 211 12.01 -10.89 10.99
C SER A 211 11.63 -11.86 12.10
N GLY A 212 11.57 -13.16 11.80
CA GLY A 212 11.29 -14.21 12.79
C GLY A 212 10.48 -15.37 12.21
N ASN A 213 10.70 -16.60 12.68
CA ASN A 213 9.99 -17.81 12.21
C ASN A 213 9.96 -17.97 10.67
N GLY A 214 11.02 -17.59 9.97
CA GLY A 214 11.08 -17.63 8.49
C GLY A 214 10.43 -16.44 7.79
N VAL A 215 9.82 -15.51 8.52
CA VAL A 215 9.38 -14.21 8.02
C VAL A 215 10.58 -13.28 7.83
N SER A 216 10.61 -12.56 6.71
CA SER A 216 11.48 -11.41 6.49
C SER A 216 10.73 -10.38 5.62
N CYS A 217 10.15 -9.37 6.26
CA CYS A 217 9.36 -8.30 5.61
C CYS A 217 9.99 -6.93 5.83
N GLY A 218 9.89 -6.02 4.85
CA GLY A 218 10.60 -4.74 4.84
C GLY A 218 11.60 -4.64 3.68
N ASN A 219 12.23 -3.46 3.51
CA ASN A 219 13.23 -3.18 2.46
C ASN A 219 12.76 -3.48 1.01
N GLY A 220 11.59 -2.95 0.62
CA GLY A 220 11.06 -3.04 -0.75
C GLY A 220 9.89 -4.00 -0.95
N GLY A 221 9.58 -4.84 0.05
CA GLY A 221 8.33 -5.60 0.15
C GLY A 221 7.59 -5.25 1.44
N THR A 222 6.40 -4.65 1.32
CA THR A 222 5.63 -4.14 2.48
C THR A 222 4.73 -5.19 3.12
N THR A 223 4.54 -6.35 2.49
CA THR A 223 3.74 -7.46 3.02
C THR A 223 4.39 -8.80 2.68
N CYS A 224 4.45 -9.73 3.63
CA CYS A 224 4.77 -11.13 3.38
C CYS A 224 3.91 -12.08 4.19
N GLN A 225 3.93 -13.35 3.82
CA GLN A 225 3.11 -14.39 4.41
C GLN A 225 3.94 -15.64 4.70
N ILE A 226 3.60 -16.31 5.80
CA ILE A 226 4.05 -17.68 6.11
C ILE A 226 2.85 -18.54 6.43
N THR A 227 2.98 -19.85 6.22
CA THR A 227 1.97 -20.83 6.57
C THR A 227 2.59 -21.92 7.44
N VAL A 228 1.96 -22.19 8.58
CA VAL A 228 2.47 -23.11 9.62
C VAL A 228 1.34 -24.00 10.15
N ALA A 229 1.68 -25.08 10.86
CA ALA A 229 0.67 -25.90 11.51
C ALA A 229 -0.06 -25.11 12.62
N PRO A 230 -1.38 -25.32 12.84
CA PRO A 230 -2.10 -24.67 13.92
C PRO A 230 -1.46 -24.92 15.29
N GLY A 231 -1.42 -23.88 16.12
CA GLY A 231 -0.80 -23.89 17.44
C GLY A 231 0.70 -23.53 17.45
N THR A 232 1.35 -23.44 16.28
CA THR A 232 2.76 -23.05 16.18
C THR A 232 3.02 -21.71 16.88
N ALA A 233 4.03 -21.67 17.75
CA ALA A 233 4.48 -20.45 18.40
C ALA A 233 5.33 -19.62 17.43
N VAL A 234 4.94 -18.37 17.22
CA VAL A 234 5.60 -17.40 16.36
C VAL A 234 6.14 -16.25 17.21
N SER A 235 7.41 -15.89 17.00
CA SER A 235 8.06 -14.74 17.61
C SER A 235 8.66 -13.84 16.53
N LEU A 236 8.16 -12.61 16.44
CA LEU A 236 8.59 -11.61 15.47
C LEU A 236 9.37 -10.49 16.16
N THR A 237 10.43 -10.05 15.50
CA THR A 237 11.28 -8.93 15.90
C THR A 237 11.18 -7.81 14.87
N ALA A 238 10.83 -6.61 15.33
CA ALA A 238 10.86 -5.39 14.53
C ALA A 238 12.22 -4.72 14.69
N THR A 239 12.88 -4.42 13.57
CA THR A 239 14.16 -3.71 13.52
C THR A 239 13.97 -2.46 12.69
N ALA A 240 14.08 -1.29 13.31
CA ALA A 240 14.00 -0.03 12.58
C ALA A 240 15.24 0.13 11.67
N ALA A 241 15.05 0.73 10.49
CA ALA A 241 16.19 1.14 9.67
C ALA A 241 17.01 2.22 10.42
N ALA A 242 18.21 2.52 9.91
CA ALA A 242 19.04 3.58 10.49
C ALA A 242 18.25 4.90 10.59
N SER A 243 18.25 5.52 11.77
CA SER A 243 17.56 6.79 12.07
C SER A 243 16.03 6.73 11.90
N ALA A 244 15.45 5.55 12.07
CA ALA A 244 14.04 5.34 12.30
C ALA A 244 13.83 4.76 13.70
N ARG A 245 12.62 4.88 14.22
CA ARG A 245 12.19 4.20 15.44
C ARG A 245 11.00 3.31 15.13
N PHE A 246 10.96 2.17 15.83
CA PHE A 246 9.76 1.34 15.87
C PHE A 246 8.65 2.07 16.63
N THR A 247 7.48 2.20 16.04
CA THR A 247 6.33 2.92 16.65
C THR A 247 5.37 1.96 17.35
N GLY A 248 5.34 0.69 16.97
CA GLY A 248 4.56 -0.36 17.63
C GLY A 248 3.95 -1.39 16.68
N TRP A 249 3.36 -2.42 17.27
CA TRP A 249 2.59 -3.46 16.60
C TRP A 249 1.09 -3.13 16.60
N SER A 250 0.38 -3.62 15.59
CA SER A 250 -1.09 -3.71 15.58
C SER A 250 -1.58 -5.00 14.90
N GLY A 251 -2.88 -5.28 15.01
CA GLY A 251 -3.48 -6.56 14.59
C GLY A 251 -3.39 -7.62 15.68
N ALA A 252 -2.88 -8.80 15.36
CA ALA A 252 -2.75 -9.91 16.32
C ALA A 252 -1.65 -9.68 17.38
N CYS A 253 -0.79 -8.69 17.19
CA CYS A 253 0.13 -8.16 18.20
C CYS A 253 -0.18 -6.69 18.47
N THR A 254 0.11 -6.21 19.67
CA THR A 254 -0.15 -4.81 20.07
C THR A 254 0.99 -4.25 20.93
N GLY A 255 1.13 -2.92 20.93
CA GLY A 255 2.12 -2.21 21.75
C GLY A 255 3.53 -2.26 21.18
N THR A 256 4.53 -1.94 22.00
CA THR A 256 5.95 -1.78 21.58
C THR A 256 6.87 -2.92 22.01
N ALA A 257 6.37 -3.88 22.78
CA ALA A 257 7.12 -5.07 23.17
C ALA A 257 7.34 -6.03 21.98
N GLY A 258 8.13 -7.09 22.16
CA GLY A 258 8.27 -8.15 21.15
C GLY A 258 6.91 -8.80 20.82
N CYS A 259 6.71 -9.23 19.57
CA CYS A 259 5.46 -9.85 19.13
C CYS A 259 5.58 -11.37 19.21
N ALA A 260 4.94 -11.98 20.21
CA ALA A 260 4.87 -13.43 20.40
C ALA A 260 3.42 -13.90 20.42
N LEU A 261 3.06 -14.85 19.54
CA LEU A 261 1.69 -15.38 19.42
C LEU A 261 1.68 -16.88 19.07
N SER A 262 0.63 -17.61 19.48
CA SER A 262 0.37 -18.98 19.01
C SER A 262 -0.65 -18.94 17.88
N LEU A 263 -0.25 -19.34 16.67
CA LEU A 263 -1.08 -19.22 15.48
C LEU A 263 -2.06 -20.40 15.39
N THR A 264 -3.26 -20.27 15.97
CA THR A 264 -4.31 -21.30 15.94
C THR A 264 -5.24 -21.19 14.73
N ALA A 265 -5.29 -20.02 14.09
CA ALA A 265 -6.05 -19.72 12.88
C ALA A 265 -5.32 -18.61 12.10
N ASN A 266 -5.85 -18.23 10.93
CA ASN A 266 -5.27 -17.14 10.13
C ASN A 266 -5.23 -15.83 10.92
N ALA A 267 -4.11 -15.12 10.85
CA ALA A 267 -3.90 -13.86 11.57
C ALA A 267 -3.12 -12.85 10.73
N ALA A 268 -3.24 -11.57 11.09
CA ALA A 268 -2.49 -10.47 10.50
C ALA A 268 -1.79 -9.64 11.59
N VAL A 269 -0.53 -9.30 11.37
CA VAL A 269 0.26 -8.42 12.24
C VAL A 269 0.81 -7.27 11.39
N HIS A 270 0.75 -6.06 11.93
CA HIS A 270 1.32 -4.87 11.33
C HIS A 270 2.40 -4.30 12.24
N ALA A 271 3.53 -3.89 11.66
CA ALA A 271 4.61 -3.20 12.36
C ALA A 271 4.77 -1.78 11.80
N GLY A 272 4.67 -0.77 12.66
CA GLY A 272 4.89 0.61 12.30
C GLY A 272 6.32 1.08 12.61
N PHE A 273 6.89 1.87 11.70
CA PHE A 273 8.17 2.55 11.84
C PHE A 273 8.01 4.01 11.42
N ALA A 274 8.71 4.91 12.11
CA ALA A 274 8.74 6.33 11.76
C ALA A 274 10.18 6.84 11.74
N LEU A 275 10.48 7.71 10.77
CA LEU A 275 11.76 8.41 10.73
C LEU A 275 11.94 9.26 11.98
N GLU A 276 13.16 9.27 12.50
CA GLU A 276 13.53 10.13 13.61
C GLU A 276 13.70 11.57 13.10
N VAL A 277 12.97 12.51 13.71
CA VAL A 277 13.06 13.93 13.40
C VAL A 277 13.98 14.58 14.44
N GLN A 278 15.03 15.23 13.98
CA GLN A 278 16.01 15.90 14.82
C GLN A 278 15.74 17.40 14.84
N THR A 279 15.55 17.98 16.02
CA THR A 279 15.53 19.44 16.19
C THR A 279 16.96 19.98 16.13
N LEU A 280 17.29 20.76 15.10
CA LEU A 280 18.58 21.43 14.95
C LEU A 280 18.60 22.78 15.68
N VAL A 281 17.47 23.50 15.67
CA VAL A 281 17.29 24.78 16.36
C VAL A 281 15.92 24.79 17.01
N ALA A 282 15.87 25.10 18.31
CA ALA A 282 14.62 25.16 19.05
C ALA A 282 13.77 26.38 18.65
N ALA A 283 12.46 26.28 18.88
CA ALA A 283 11.54 27.42 18.74
C ALA A 283 11.74 28.40 19.91
N ASP A 284 12.62 29.38 19.72
CA ASP A 284 12.92 30.42 20.72
C ASP A 284 12.37 31.80 20.34
N GLY A 285 11.55 31.87 19.27
CA GLY A 285 10.89 33.09 18.81
C GLY A 285 11.82 34.07 18.08
N THR A 286 13.07 33.72 17.82
CA THR A 286 14.04 34.61 17.14
C THR A 286 14.19 34.33 15.65
N SER A 287 13.71 33.19 15.16
CA SER A 287 13.97 32.71 13.80
C SER A 287 13.23 33.51 12.73
N VAL A 288 13.91 33.79 11.62
CA VAL A 288 13.34 34.28 10.37
C VAL A 288 13.44 33.13 9.35
N PHE A 289 12.31 32.77 8.74
CA PHE A 289 12.17 31.53 7.95
C PHE A 289 12.79 31.63 6.56
N VAL A 290 14.12 31.71 6.51
CA VAL A 290 14.94 31.51 5.33
C VAL A 290 15.95 30.40 5.63
N THR A 291 16.23 29.58 4.62
CA THR A 291 17.12 28.42 4.79
C THR A 291 18.00 28.26 3.56
N ALA A 292 19.28 27.96 3.77
CA ALA A 292 20.20 27.45 2.76
C ALA A 292 20.99 26.26 3.30
N LEU A 293 21.51 25.44 2.39
CA LEU A 293 22.35 24.30 2.72
C LEU A 293 23.70 24.46 2.02
N ASN A 294 24.76 23.97 2.65
CA ASN A 294 25.96 23.52 1.93
C ASN A 294 26.16 22.02 2.18
N SER A 295 27.34 21.45 1.97
CA SER A 295 27.59 20.03 2.22
C SER A 295 27.37 19.60 3.68
N THR A 296 27.72 20.45 4.66
CA THR A 296 27.83 20.08 6.08
C THR A 296 26.86 20.81 7.01
N SER A 297 26.33 21.95 6.60
CA SER A 297 25.65 22.91 7.47
C SER A 297 24.33 23.39 6.88
N VAL A 298 23.44 23.81 7.78
CA VAL A 298 22.22 24.55 7.49
C VAL A 298 22.43 26.00 7.90
N PHE A 299 22.09 26.93 7.02
CA PHE A 299 22.18 28.36 7.24
C PHE A 299 20.78 28.96 7.35
N TYR A 300 20.61 29.90 8.26
CA TYR A 300 19.32 30.51 8.57
C TYR A 300 19.49 31.91 9.16
N CYS A 301 18.40 32.64 9.38
CA CYS A 301 18.43 33.97 9.98
C CYS A 301 17.75 34.01 11.35
N ARG A 302 18.27 34.85 12.25
CA ARG A 302 17.68 35.18 13.54
C ARG A 302 17.61 36.69 13.74
N THR A 303 16.57 37.16 14.38
CA THR A 303 16.44 38.53 14.89
C THR A 303 16.66 38.50 16.39
N LEU A 304 17.75 39.12 16.84
CA LEU A 304 18.14 39.22 18.24
C LEU A 304 18.09 40.70 18.67
N SER A 305 18.42 40.96 19.94
CA SER A 305 18.48 42.34 20.46
C SER A 305 19.54 43.20 19.78
N ASP A 306 20.59 42.59 19.19
CA ASP A 306 21.63 43.25 18.40
C ASP A 306 21.30 43.33 16.90
N GLY A 307 20.09 42.93 16.49
CA GLY A 307 19.59 43.01 15.12
C GLY A 307 19.48 41.66 14.41
N GLY A 308 19.27 41.70 13.10
CA GLY A 308 19.23 40.51 12.25
C GLY A 308 20.62 39.95 11.99
N SER A 309 20.74 38.63 12.04
CA SER A 309 21.99 37.95 11.76
C SER A 309 21.78 36.60 11.08
N ILE A 310 22.75 36.21 10.26
CA ILE A 310 22.85 34.90 9.63
C ILE A 310 23.55 33.95 10.59
N TRP A 311 23.01 32.75 10.74
CA TRP A 311 23.52 31.69 11.61
C TRP A 311 23.72 30.42 10.80
N SER A 312 24.61 29.56 11.30
CA SER A 312 24.79 28.21 10.81
C SER A 312 24.74 27.20 11.95
N VAL A 313 24.28 26.00 11.63
CA VAL A 313 24.35 24.82 12.50
C VAL A 313 24.72 23.62 11.63
N ALA A 314 25.53 22.70 12.16
CA ALA A 314 25.83 21.48 11.43
C ALA A 314 24.55 20.68 11.15
N LYS A 315 24.45 20.05 9.98
CA LYS A 315 23.31 19.19 9.61
C LYS A 315 23.11 18.04 10.60
N THR A 316 24.16 17.61 11.29
CA THR A 316 24.13 16.57 12.32
C THR A 316 23.71 17.09 13.70
N GLY A 317 23.42 18.38 13.83
CA GLY A 317 23.22 19.07 15.11
C GLY A 317 24.54 19.56 15.72
N GLY A 318 24.42 20.43 16.72
CA GLY A 318 25.55 21.07 17.39
C GLY A 318 25.18 22.45 17.91
N VAL A 319 26.19 23.23 18.32
CA VAL A 319 25.99 24.61 18.78
C VAL A 319 25.88 25.53 17.56
N PRO A 320 24.79 26.30 17.40
CA PRO A 320 24.71 27.28 16.33
C PRO A 320 25.75 28.39 16.47
N GLN A 321 26.26 28.85 15.34
CA GLN A 321 27.25 29.93 15.26
C GLN A 321 26.76 31.04 14.34
N ARG A 322 27.07 32.29 14.70
CA ARG A 322 26.73 33.45 13.89
C ARG A 322 27.76 33.63 12.77
N VAL A 323 27.26 33.73 11.53
CA VAL A 323 28.07 33.90 10.32
C VAL A 323 28.28 35.38 9.99
N GLY A 324 27.24 36.20 10.14
CA GLY A 324 27.30 37.64 9.83
C GLY A 324 26.01 38.36 10.22
N PHE A 325 25.98 39.68 10.10
CA PHE A 325 24.77 40.50 10.30
C PHE A 325 23.99 40.66 8.98
N GLY A 326 22.67 40.71 9.07
CA GLY A 326 21.78 40.91 7.93
C GLY A 326 20.35 40.40 8.19
N THR A 327 19.37 40.99 7.49
CA THR A 327 17.96 40.57 7.52
C THR A 327 17.49 40.16 6.12
N PRO A 328 17.84 38.94 5.67
CA PRO A 328 17.66 38.58 4.28
C PRO A 328 16.26 38.13 3.92
N ALA A 329 15.91 38.34 2.65
CA ALA A 329 14.75 37.70 2.03
C ALA A 329 15.13 36.34 1.40
N VAL A 330 16.36 36.21 0.91
CA VAL A 330 16.89 35.00 0.26
C VAL A 330 18.32 34.77 0.72
N ILE A 331 18.67 33.50 0.94
CA ILE A 331 20.00 33.03 1.30
C ILE A 331 20.35 31.82 0.43
N VAL A 332 21.60 31.74 -0.01
CA VAL A 332 22.19 30.60 -0.71
C VAL A 332 23.61 30.38 -0.18
N ALA A 333 24.12 29.16 -0.21
CA ALA A 333 25.45 28.85 0.29
C ALA A 333 26.15 27.80 -0.57
N ASP A 334 27.45 27.94 -0.67
CA ASP A 334 28.37 26.87 -1.07
C ASP A 334 29.21 26.45 0.15
N ASP A 335 30.23 25.62 -0.05
CA ASP A 335 31.08 25.14 1.04
C ASP A 335 32.08 26.19 1.56
N SER A 336 32.25 27.30 0.85
CA SER A 336 33.18 28.38 1.18
C SER A 336 32.46 29.61 1.74
N PHE A 337 31.33 30.00 1.14
CA PHE A 337 30.62 31.23 1.44
C PHE A 337 29.11 31.05 1.55
N VAL A 338 28.52 31.93 2.35
CA VAL A 338 27.09 32.19 2.41
C VAL A 338 26.84 33.53 1.75
N TYR A 339 25.80 33.61 0.91
CA TYR A 339 25.38 34.80 0.20
C TYR A 339 23.93 35.09 0.54
N TRP A 340 23.60 36.35 0.75
CA TRP A 340 22.24 36.75 1.08
C TRP A 340 21.88 38.09 0.48
N THR A 341 20.58 38.28 0.25
CA THR A 341 20.04 39.59 -0.09
C THR A 341 19.91 40.43 1.17
N ASP A 342 20.21 41.72 1.10
CA ASP A 342 19.97 42.65 2.22
C ASP A 342 19.52 43.98 1.65
N THR A 343 18.27 44.38 1.91
CA THR A 343 17.68 45.64 1.41
C THR A 343 17.91 45.90 -0.10
N GLY A 344 17.93 44.83 -0.91
CA GLY A 344 18.17 44.88 -2.36
C GLY A 344 19.64 44.69 -2.78
N ALA A 345 20.58 44.83 -1.85
CA ALA A 345 21.99 44.48 -2.03
C ALA A 345 22.24 42.97 -1.96
N ILE A 346 23.46 42.56 -2.33
CA ILE A 346 23.99 41.21 -2.07
C ILE A 346 25.20 41.33 -1.17
N ALA A 347 25.19 40.61 -0.06
CA ALA A 347 26.32 40.45 0.84
C ALA A 347 26.76 38.99 0.90
N SER A 348 28.00 38.78 1.35
CA SER A 348 28.56 37.45 1.55
C SER A 348 29.46 37.38 2.79
N ALA A 349 29.62 36.19 3.36
CA ALA A 349 30.58 35.92 4.43
C ALA A 349 31.07 34.46 4.33
N PRO A 350 32.29 34.15 4.80
CA PRO A 350 32.74 32.76 4.90
C PRO A 350 31.80 31.91 5.76
N VAL A 351 31.63 30.64 5.44
CA VAL A 351 30.70 29.73 6.16
C VAL A 351 31.03 29.57 7.66
N GLY A 352 32.31 29.72 8.04
CA GLY A 352 32.76 29.70 9.43
C GLY A 352 32.60 31.04 10.17
N GLY A 353 31.98 32.03 9.53
CA GLY A 353 31.84 33.39 10.04
C GLY A 353 33.03 34.30 9.70
N GLY A 354 32.81 35.59 9.86
CA GLY A 354 33.79 36.63 9.57
C GLY A 354 33.14 37.97 9.24
N THR A 355 33.92 38.89 8.70
CA THR A 355 33.40 40.18 8.24
C THR A 355 32.61 39.99 6.95
N ALA A 356 31.33 40.37 6.97
CA ALA A 356 30.51 40.38 5.77
C ALA A 356 31.08 41.37 4.72
N SER A 357 31.09 40.95 3.47
CA SER A 357 31.50 41.74 2.32
C SER A 357 30.28 42.09 1.47
N LEU A 358 30.08 43.38 1.21
CA LEU A 358 29.09 43.86 0.25
C LEU A 358 29.59 43.57 -1.17
N LEU A 359 28.85 42.77 -1.93
CA LEU A 359 29.18 42.38 -3.30
C LEU A 359 28.49 43.26 -4.34
N VAL A 360 27.22 43.59 -4.08
CA VAL A 360 26.39 44.41 -4.98
C VAL A 360 25.65 45.44 -4.13
N ALA A 361 25.74 46.72 -4.49
CA ALA A 361 25.13 47.83 -3.75
C ALA A 361 23.99 48.49 -4.55
N ASN A 362 22.93 48.93 -3.87
CA ASN A 362 21.82 49.70 -4.45
C ASN A 362 21.11 49.03 -5.65
N ALA A 363 21.19 47.71 -5.76
CA ALA A 363 20.50 46.95 -6.80
C ALA A 363 19.09 46.57 -6.34
N HIS A 364 18.18 46.32 -7.29
CA HIS A 364 16.83 45.86 -6.99
C HIS A 364 16.76 44.33 -7.05
N VAL A 365 17.63 43.65 -6.28
CA VAL A 365 17.79 42.19 -6.37
C VAL A 365 16.49 41.48 -5.97
N GLY A 366 16.02 40.60 -6.87
CA GLY A 366 14.80 39.80 -6.68
C GLY A 366 15.08 38.43 -6.08
N ALA A 367 15.99 37.68 -6.69
CA ALA A 367 16.42 36.36 -6.24
C ALA A 367 17.88 36.12 -6.59
N ILE A 368 18.49 35.19 -5.85
CA ILE A 368 19.87 34.75 -6.01
C ILE A 368 19.91 33.22 -6.11
N ALA A 369 20.86 32.68 -6.87
CA ALA A 369 21.11 31.26 -7.02
C ALA A 369 22.60 31.00 -7.18
N LEU A 370 23.08 29.84 -6.69
CA LEU A 370 24.46 29.40 -6.85
C LEU A 370 24.54 28.25 -7.84
N ASP A 371 25.54 28.32 -8.70
CA ASP A 371 25.93 27.25 -9.59
C ASP A 371 26.95 26.32 -8.91
N THR A 372 27.11 25.10 -9.44
CA THR A 372 28.03 24.09 -8.92
C THR A 372 29.50 24.51 -9.02
N ASP A 373 29.82 25.48 -9.90
CA ASP A 373 31.15 26.07 -10.06
C ASP A 373 31.42 27.25 -9.09
N GLY A 374 30.48 27.54 -8.17
CA GLY A 374 30.56 28.64 -7.22
C GLY A 374 30.17 30.01 -7.79
N SER A 375 29.68 30.09 -9.03
CA SER A 375 29.18 31.34 -9.58
C SER A 375 27.84 31.73 -8.97
N LEU A 376 27.73 32.99 -8.59
CA LEU A 376 26.50 33.59 -8.08
C LEU A 376 25.71 34.21 -9.23
N PHE A 377 24.43 33.85 -9.34
CA PHE A 377 23.49 34.46 -10.28
C PHE A 377 22.44 35.24 -9.52
N TRP A 378 21.95 36.33 -10.10
CA TRP A 378 20.81 37.05 -9.56
C TRP A 378 19.94 37.70 -10.62
N VAL A 379 18.69 37.93 -10.22
CA VAL A 379 17.75 38.79 -10.96
C VAL A 379 17.87 40.21 -10.43
N GLU A 380 18.18 41.16 -11.30
CA GLU A 380 17.91 42.57 -11.08
C GLU A 380 16.51 42.91 -11.59
N LYS A 381 15.62 43.34 -10.70
CA LYS A 381 14.24 43.69 -11.05
C LYS A 381 14.22 44.98 -11.86
N ALA A 382 13.41 44.98 -12.91
CA ALA A 382 13.09 46.21 -13.63
C ALA A 382 12.41 47.23 -12.70
N THR A 383 12.81 48.48 -12.82
CA THR A 383 12.15 49.63 -12.18
C THR A 383 11.59 50.57 -13.24
N ALA A 384 10.95 51.66 -12.82
CA ALA A 384 10.48 52.68 -13.76
C ALA A 384 11.61 53.31 -14.60
N THR A 385 12.86 53.24 -14.13
CA THR A 385 14.01 53.93 -14.74
C THR A 385 15.15 52.98 -15.12
N THR A 386 15.15 51.75 -14.62
CA THR A 386 16.24 50.78 -14.83
C THR A 386 15.64 49.50 -15.44
N PRO A 387 16.09 49.08 -16.64
CA PRO A 387 15.65 47.81 -17.20
C PRO A 387 16.15 46.65 -16.33
N GLY A 388 15.36 45.58 -16.23
CA GLY A 388 15.76 44.39 -15.49
C GLY A 388 16.88 43.63 -16.22
N ALA A 389 17.58 42.78 -15.47
CA ALA A 389 18.70 42.01 -16.00
C ALA A 389 18.91 40.71 -15.22
N ILE A 390 19.58 39.76 -15.87
CA ILE A 390 20.13 38.57 -15.20
C ILE A 390 21.65 38.70 -15.22
N HIS A 391 22.24 38.54 -14.04
CA HIS A 391 23.68 38.67 -13.83
C HIS A 391 24.31 37.36 -13.40
N ARG A 392 25.61 37.25 -13.65
CA ARG A 392 26.48 36.18 -13.17
C ARG A 392 27.75 36.81 -12.62
N MET A 393 28.07 36.52 -11.37
CA MET A 393 29.33 36.87 -10.74
C MET A 393 30.16 35.62 -10.45
N GLN A 394 31.41 35.63 -10.90
CA GLN A 394 32.40 34.60 -10.57
C GLN A 394 33.71 35.29 -10.22
N ASN A 395 34.37 34.83 -9.15
CA ASN A 395 35.60 35.47 -8.65
C ASN A 395 35.45 36.99 -8.43
N ARG A 396 34.26 37.42 -7.97
CA ARG A 396 33.89 38.83 -7.74
C ARG A 396 33.86 39.72 -9.00
N VAL A 397 33.79 39.12 -10.18
CA VAL A 397 33.58 39.84 -11.44
C VAL A 397 32.15 39.63 -11.91
N ASP A 398 31.39 40.71 -11.98
CA ASP A 398 30.01 40.72 -12.50
C ASP A 398 29.99 40.74 -14.04
N LYS A 399 29.04 40.01 -14.60
CA LYS A 399 28.68 40.00 -16.02
C LYS A 399 27.16 39.93 -16.17
N VAL A 400 26.59 40.89 -16.90
CA VAL A 400 25.20 40.79 -17.39
C VAL A 400 25.14 39.71 -18.47
N ILE A 401 24.32 38.68 -18.25
CA ILE A 401 24.12 37.57 -19.19
C ILE A 401 22.80 37.68 -19.96
N VAL A 402 21.81 38.36 -19.38
CA VAL A 402 20.58 38.75 -20.09
C VAL A 402 20.29 40.21 -19.76
N ALA A 403 20.39 41.08 -20.76
CA ALA A 403 20.06 42.50 -20.62
C ALA A 403 18.59 42.76 -20.97
N ASN A 404 17.99 43.79 -20.35
CA ASN A 404 16.60 44.17 -20.56
C ASN A 404 15.60 43.02 -20.33
N ALA A 405 15.93 42.13 -19.38
CA ALA A 405 15.06 41.05 -18.98
C ALA A 405 13.85 41.64 -18.25
N PRO A 406 12.59 41.35 -18.66
CA PRO A 406 11.39 41.67 -17.88
C PRO A 406 11.23 40.71 -16.67
N ALA A 407 12.35 40.22 -16.15
CA ALA A 407 12.40 39.12 -15.22
C ALA A 407 11.80 39.51 -13.86
N SER A 408 11.10 38.55 -13.27
CA SER A 408 10.49 38.61 -11.94
C SER A 408 11.29 37.77 -10.94
N TYR A 409 10.76 37.57 -9.73
CA TYR A 409 11.47 36.95 -8.58
C TYR A 409 12.00 35.52 -8.79
N GLY A 410 11.66 34.81 -9.87
CA GLY A 410 12.04 33.41 -10.04
C GLY A 410 13.40 33.26 -10.69
N LEU A 411 14.28 32.45 -10.08
CA LEU A 411 15.60 32.10 -10.63
C LEU A 411 15.92 30.64 -10.29
N ALA A 412 16.40 29.87 -11.25
CA ALA A 412 16.94 28.53 -11.06
C ALA A 412 18.07 28.26 -12.06
N LEU A 413 18.90 27.27 -11.75
CA LEU A 413 20.07 26.90 -12.54
C LEU A 413 20.09 25.40 -12.77
N ASP A 414 20.60 24.97 -13.92
CA ASP A 414 21.13 23.62 -14.11
C ASP A 414 22.58 23.72 -14.60
N ASP A 415 23.15 22.61 -15.09
CA ASP A 415 24.54 22.57 -15.56
C ASP A 415 24.83 23.51 -16.75
N THR A 416 23.82 23.94 -17.51
CA THR A 416 24.01 24.69 -18.77
C THR A 416 23.27 26.03 -18.82
N PHE A 417 22.08 26.12 -18.24
CA PHE A 417 21.14 27.21 -18.40
C PHE A 417 20.79 27.87 -17.07
N VAL A 418 20.54 29.18 -17.16
CA VAL A 418 19.77 29.91 -16.15
C VAL A 418 18.32 29.94 -16.59
N TYR A 419 17.42 29.75 -15.64
CA TYR A 419 15.97 29.82 -15.81
C TYR A 419 15.42 30.96 -14.97
N PHE A 420 14.51 31.74 -15.54
CA PHE A 420 13.92 32.88 -14.84
C PHE A 420 12.46 33.08 -15.24
N THR A 421 11.67 33.67 -14.34
CA THR A 421 10.28 34.01 -14.63
C THR A 421 10.21 35.37 -15.31
N THR A 422 9.37 35.49 -16.34
CA THR A 422 9.11 36.75 -17.03
C THR A 422 7.62 37.05 -17.00
N THR A 423 7.21 38.24 -16.59
CA THR A 423 5.80 38.66 -16.63
C THR A 423 5.53 39.43 -17.91
N ALA A 424 4.41 39.11 -18.57
CA ALA A 424 4.01 39.83 -19.78
C ALA A 424 3.43 41.20 -19.39
N GLY A 425 4.23 42.26 -19.52
CA GLY A 425 3.73 43.65 -19.57
C GLY A 425 2.94 44.12 -18.34
N GLY A 426 3.32 43.72 -17.13
CA GLY A 426 2.64 44.14 -15.89
C GLY A 426 1.33 43.40 -15.58
N GLY A 427 0.97 42.39 -16.37
CA GLY A 427 -0.12 41.46 -16.05
C GLY A 427 0.30 40.34 -15.07
N SER A 428 -0.67 39.58 -14.58
CA SER A 428 -0.42 38.40 -13.73
C SER A 428 0.11 37.19 -14.49
N ASN A 429 -0.04 37.13 -15.82
CA ASN A 429 0.45 36.00 -16.62
C ASN A 429 1.91 36.19 -17.02
N GLY A 430 2.66 35.08 -17.03
CA GLY A 430 4.07 35.05 -17.36
C GLY A 430 4.50 33.76 -18.03
N VAL A 431 5.81 33.61 -18.20
CA VAL A 431 6.46 32.42 -18.74
C VAL A 431 7.70 32.08 -17.90
N VAL A 432 8.21 30.87 -18.10
CA VAL A 432 9.57 30.51 -17.70
C VAL A 432 10.46 30.58 -18.92
N ASP A 433 11.47 31.44 -18.86
CA ASP A 433 12.49 31.61 -19.87
C ASP A 433 13.79 30.93 -19.44
N SER A 434 14.64 30.65 -20.43
CA SER A 434 15.97 30.09 -20.27
C SER A 434 17.00 30.84 -21.10
N ALA A 435 18.22 30.94 -20.61
CA ALA A 435 19.37 31.45 -21.35
C ALA A 435 20.65 30.68 -20.96
N PRO A 436 21.63 30.49 -21.87
CA PRO A 436 22.91 29.90 -21.50
C PRO A 436 23.60 30.69 -20.39
N LYS A 437 24.15 30.01 -19.40
CA LYS A 437 24.82 30.63 -18.23
C LYS A 437 26.02 31.49 -18.62
N ASP A 438 26.63 31.23 -19.76
CA ASP A 438 27.77 32.00 -20.29
C ASP A 438 27.36 33.32 -20.98
N GLY A 439 26.06 33.53 -21.21
CA GLY A 439 25.49 34.70 -21.88
C GLY A 439 25.67 34.73 -23.40
N THR A 440 26.03 33.61 -24.05
CA THR A 440 26.33 33.61 -25.50
C THR A 440 25.13 33.31 -26.40
N GLY A 441 24.05 32.74 -25.86
CA GLY A 441 22.87 32.34 -26.63
C GLY A 441 21.62 33.18 -26.38
N ALA A 442 20.61 32.96 -27.21
CA ALA A 442 19.32 33.64 -27.12
C ALA A 442 18.47 33.13 -25.96
N VAL A 443 17.62 34.01 -25.43
CA VAL A 443 16.57 33.66 -24.48
C VAL A 443 15.51 32.79 -25.17
N LYS A 444 15.06 31.73 -24.50
CA LYS A 444 14.02 30.81 -25.00
C LYS A 444 12.98 30.52 -23.94
N VAL A 445 11.72 30.53 -24.35
CA VAL A 445 10.59 30.07 -23.53
C VAL A 445 10.67 28.55 -23.37
N VAL A 446 10.56 28.06 -22.13
CA VAL A 446 10.68 26.61 -21.79
C VAL A 446 9.33 25.88 -21.86
N GLY A 447 8.20 26.60 -21.71
CA GLY A 447 6.86 26.00 -21.67
C GLY A 447 5.77 26.95 -22.16
N GLY A 448 4.52 26.69 -21.75
CA GLY A 448 3.38 27.55 -22.08
C GLY A 448 3.28 28.81 -21.21
N THR A 449 2.21 29.59 -21.44
CA THR A 449 1.82 30.69 -20.55
C THR A 449 1.41 30.15 -19.18
N ILE A 450 1.93 30.76 -18.12
CA ILE A 450 1.70 30.37 -16.73
C ILE A 450 1.00 31.53 -16.01
N SER A 451 0.01 31.20 -15.19
CA SER A 451 -0.61 32.18 -14.29
C SER A 451 0.33 32.46 -13.12
N ALA A 452 0.88 33.67 -13.08
CA ALA A 452 1.68 34.23 -11.99
C ALA A 452 2.78 33.31 -11.43
N PRO A 453 3.76 32.89 -12.27
CA PRO A 453 4.90 32.12 -11.79
C PRO A 453 5.79 32.97 -10.88
N LEU A 454 6.20 32.43 -9.73
CA LEU A 454 6.93 33.16 -8.70
C LEU A 454 8.31 32.57 -8.40
N LEU A 455 8.37 31.31 -7.95
CA LEU A 455 9.59 30.67 -7.49
C LEU A 455 9.99 29.56 -8.46
N LEU A 456 11.29 29.35 -8.64
CA LEU A 456 11.83 28.31 -9.53
C LEU A 456 12.82 27.39 -8.81
N ARG A 457 12.87 26.15 -9.28
CA ARG A 457 13.97 25.19 -9.07
C ARG A 457 14.20 24.43 -10.38
N ALA A 458 15.35 23.81 -10.55
CA ALA A 458 15.63 23.01 -11.73
C ALA A 458 16.51 21.81 -11.37
N ASP A 459 16.32 20.71 -12.11
CA ASP A 459 17.26 19.59 -12.16
C ASP A 459 17.67 19.35 -13.63
N SER A 460 18.38 18.26 -13.95
CA SER A 460 18.82 18.00 -15.32
C SER A 460 17.70 17.79 -16.35
N ARG A 461 16.46 17.53 -15.92
CA ARG A 461 15.33 17.15 -16.79
C ARG A 461 14.14 18.11 -16.71
N TYR A 462 13.97 18.80 -15.59
CA TYR A 462 12.76 19.57 -15.29
C TYR A 462 13.08 20.97 -14.77
N VAL A 463 12.20 21.91 -15.09
CA VAL A 463 12.09 23.17 -14.36
C VAL A 463 10.83 23.12 -13.54
N TYR A 464 10.97 23.34 -12.24
CA TYR A 464 9.87 23.35 -11.29
C TYR A 464 9.51 24.77 -10.96
N PHE A 465 8.23 25.02 -10.75
CA PHE A 465 7.78 26.34 -10.35
C PHE A 465 6.64 26.31 -9.35
N ARG A 466 6.59 27.38 -8.55
CA ARG A 466 5.46 27.73 -7.71
C ARG A 466 4.77 28.98 -8.24
N THR A 467 3.44 28.99 -8.24
CA THR A 467 2.65 30.18 -8.58
C THR A 467 2.30 30.97 -7.33
N VAL A 468 1.96 32.26 -7.48
CA VAL A 468 1.49 33.11 -6.36
C VAL A 468 0.23 32.57 -5.69
N THR A 469 -0.52 31.72 -6.41
CA THR A 469 -1.76 31.11 -5.94
C THR A 469 -1.54 29.79 -5.20
N GLY A 470 -0.28 29.40 -5.00
CA GLY A 470 0.10 28.23 -4.22
C GLY A 470 0.46 27.01 -5.05
N GLY A 471 0.02 26.90 -6.30
CA GLY A 471 0.23 25.71 -7.13
C GLY A 471 1.70 25.37 -7.37
N VAL A 472 2.02 24.08 -7.34
CA VAL A 472 3.36 23.52 -7.59
C VAL A 472 3.34 22.68 -8.85
N TRP A 473 4.29 22.93 -9.74
CA TRP A 473 4.30 22.42 -11.10
C TRP A 473 5.71 22.04 -11.56
N ALA A 474 5.79 21.17 -12.56
CA ALA A 474 7.01 20.85 -13.29
C ALA A 474 6.81 21.07 -14.80
N ILE A 475 7.85 21.55 -15.47
CA ILE A 475 7.97 21.66 -16.93
C ILE A 475 9.06 20.69 -17.38
N THR A 476 8.73 19.75 -18.25
CA THR A 476 9.73 18.87 -18.89
C THR A 476 10.56 19.68 -19.88
N LYS A 477 11.89 19.72 -19.71
CA LYS A 477 12.78 20.52 -20.56
C LYS A 477 12.84 20.05 -22.02
N ALA A 478 12.54 18.78 -22.27
CA ALA A 478 12.64 18.18 -23.59
C ALA A 478 11.54 18.65 -24.56
N ASP A 479 10.33 18.89 -24.05
CA ASP A 479 9.14 19.15 -24.86
C ASP A 479 8.26 20.31 -24.34
N GLY A 480 8.57 20.88 -23.18
CA GLY A 480 7.81 21.95 -22.53
C GLY A 480 6.51 21.50 -21.88
N THR A 481 6.25 20.19 -21.76
CA THR A 481 5.05 19.66 -21.12
C THR A 481 5.00 20.08 -19.66
N THR A 482 3.85 20.61 -19.22
CA THR A 482 3.64 21.08 -17.85
C THR A 482 2.74 20.13 -17.06
N THR A 483 3.18 19.74 -15.85
CA THR A 483 2.49 18.80 -14.96
C THR A 483 2.26 19.44 -13.60
N ARG A 484 1.03 19.34 -13.07
CA ARG A 484 0.68 19.80 -11.71
C ARG A 484 1.12 18.76 -10.69
N LEU A 485 1.90 19.17 -9.70
CA LEU A 485 2.39 18.30 -8.62
C LEU A 485 1.53 18.40 -7.36
N SER A 486 0.99 19.59 -7.09
CA SER A 486 0.15 19.86 -5.92
C SER A 486 -1.32 19.47 -6.15
N THR A 487 -1.57 18.29 -6.74
CA THR A 487 -2.93 17.84 -7.11
C THR A 487 -3.88 17.76 -5.93
N GLY A 488 -3.37 17.43 -4.73
CA GLY A 488 -4.14 17.40 -3.48
C GLY A 488 -4.28 18.72 -2.73
N ASN A 489 -3.70 19.83 -3.24
CA ASN A 489 -3.83 21.17 -2.65
C ASN A 489 -4.59 22.11 -3.62
N ALA A 490 -5.28 23.15 -3.13
CA ALA A 490 -6.11 24.05 -3.95
C ALA A 490 -5.35 25.26 -4.50
N ASP A 491 -5.65 25.75 -5.71
CA ASP A 491 -4.94 26.86 -6.36
C ASP A 491 -5.49 28.28 -6.06
N ASP A 492 -6.34 28.50 -5.04
CA ASP A 492 -7.05 29.80 -4.85
C ASP A 492 -6.68 30.50 -3.53
N ILE A 493 -5.38 30.59 -3.26
CA ILE A 493 -4.87 31.26 -2.06
C ILE A 493 -3.67 32.15 -2.39
N THR A 494 -3.79 33.45 -2.12
CA THR A 494 -2.62 34.33 -2.06
C THR A 494 -1.91 34.06 -0.75
N VAL A 495 -0.95 33.13 -0.76
CA VAL A 495 -0.20 32.73 0.43
C VAL A 495 1.09 33.53 0.53
N ALA A 496 1.23 34.28 1.61
CA ALA A 496 2.53 34.76 2.05
C ALA A 496 3.40 33.57 2.46
N SER A 497 4.73 33.68 2.28
CA SER A 497 5.71 32.69 2.77
C SER A 497 5.61 31.30 2.13
N ILE A 498 5.21 31.21 0.85
CA ILE A 498 5.37 29.99 0.08
C ILE A 498 6.84 29.74 -0.24
N ASP A 499 7.26 28.48 -0.16
CA ASP A 499 8.57 28.05 -0.59
C ASP A 499 8.54 26.56 -0.97
N PHE A 500 9.53 26.13 -1.73
CA PHE A 500 9.66 24.74 -2.13
C PHE A 500 11.11 24.44 -2.48
N ASP A 501 11.45 23.16 -2.49
CA ASP A 501 12.75 22.71 -2.95
C ASP A 501 12.66 21.33 -3.60
N VAL A 502 13.67 20.99 -4.38
CA VAL A 502 13.67 19.76 -5.19
C VAL A 502 14.97 19.01 -5.03
N ASN A 503 14.90 17.69 -4.97
CA ASN A 503 16.07 16.83 -5.05
C ASN A 503 15.67 15.48 -5.66
N ALA A 504 16.54 14.94 -6.51
CA ALA A 504 16.33 13.65 -7.19
C ALA A 504 14.95 13.54 -7.86
N SER A 505 14.52 14.62 -8.53
CA SER A 505 13.21 14.73 -9.19
C SER A 505 11.98 14.54 -8.26
N VAL A 506 12.12 14.82 -6.97
CA VAL A 506 11.02 14.93 -6.00
C VAL A 506 10.92 16.37 -5.51
N ALA A 507 9.73 16.95 -5.59
CA ALA A 507 9.46 18.29 -5.09
C ALA A 507 8.88 18.23 -3.68
N TYR A 508 9.33 19.15 -2.82
CA TYR A 508 8.88 19.33 -1.45
C TYR A 508 8.40 20.77 -1.26
N TRP A 509 7.19 20.98 -0.77
CA TRP A 509 6.63 22.32 -0.60
C TRP A 509 5.83 22.45 0.69
N ASN A 510 5.82 23.65 1.24
CA ASN A 510 4.93 23.97 2.35
C ASN A 510 3.52 24.32 1.88
N TRP A 511 2.52 24.11 2.73
CA TRP A 511 1.14 24.55 2.55
C TRP A 511 0.63 25.06 3.90
N ILE A 512 0.34 26.35 4.03
CA ILE A 512 0.22 27.04 5.34
C ILE A 512 -1.00 27.95 5.45
N ASP A 513 -1.97 27.78 4.57
CA ASP A 513 -3.18 28.60 4.48
C ASP A 513 -4.33 28.08 5.35
N THR A 514 -5.50 28.71 5.33
CA THR A 514 -6.65 28.30 6.13
C THR A 514 -7.37 27.04 5.64
N SER A 515 -7.07 26.51 4.45
CA SER A 515 -7.69 25.29 3.94
C SER A 515 -6.83 24.06 4.24
N ALA A 516 -7.40 23.07 4.94
CA ALA A 516 -6.72 21.81 5.20
C ALA A 516 -6.56 20.99 3.90
N PRO A 517 -5.47 20.24 3.73
CA PRO A 517 -4.42 19.99 4.73
C PRO A 517 -3.25 20.99 4.66
N GLN A 518 -2.85 21.50 5.84
CA GLN A 518 -1.62 22.28 6.03
C GLN A 518 -0.44 21.36 6.37
N GLY A 519 0.77 21.73 5.96
CA GLY A 519 1.97 20.97 6.26
C GLY A 519 3.06 21.07 5.21
N LEU A 520 3.95 20.07 5.25
CA LEU A 520 4.96 19.81 4.23
C LEU A 520 4.47 18.67 3.36
N PHE A 521 4.52 18.82 2.05
CA PHE A 521 4.07 17.81 1.10
C PHE A 521 5.17 17.47 0.13
N LYS A 522 5.06 16.28 -0.48
CA LYS A 522 5.93 15.85 -1.57
C LYS A 522 5.16 15.25 -2.73
N ALA A 523 5.74 15.28 -3.93
CA ALA A 523 5.31 14.51 -5.09
C ALA A 523 6.49 14.29 -6.06
N ASN A 524 6.41 13.21 -6.82
CA ASN A 524 7.30 12.95 -7.94
C ASN A 524 6.97 13.89 -9.12
N THR A 525 7.92 14.07 -10.04
CA THR A 525 7.76 14.92 -11.24
C THR A 525 6.57 14.60 -12.14
N ASP A 526 6.10 13.37 -12.14
CA ASP A 526 4.93 12.93 -12.91
C ASP A 526 3.60 13.19 -12.19
N GLY A 527 3.63 13.82 -11.01
CA GLY A 527 2.49 14.07 -10.15
C GLY A 527 2.07 12.86 -9.29
N SER A 528 2.76 11.72 -9.42
CA SER A 528 2.56 10.56 -8.55
C SER A 528 3.22 10.77 -7.18
N GLY A 529 2.93 9.87 -6.23
CA GLY A 529 3.58 9.89 -4.92
C GLY A 529 3.23 11.12 -4.07
N TRP A 530 2.13 11.80 -4.38
CA TRP A 530 1.60 12.87 -3.54
C TRP A 530 1.36 12.35 -2.12
N ALA A 531 2.03 12.94 -1.14
CA ALA A 531 1.90 12.54 0.26
C ALA A 531 2.22 13.70 1.21
N PRO A 532 1.55 13.77 2.38
CA PRO A 532 2.01 14.60 3.47
C PRO A 532 3.33 14.04 4.03
N VAL A 533 4.31 14.92 4.19
CA VAL A 533 5.54 14.64 4.92
C VAL A 533 5.33 15.00 6.39
N ASP A 534 4.83 16.21 6.66
CA ASP A 534 4.54 16.71 8.00
C ASP A 534 3.27 17.55 7.97
N SER A 535 2.63 17.76 9.11
CA SER A 535 1.40 18.54 9.25
C SER A 535 1.63 19.78 10.10
N GLY A 536 0.92 20.87 9.83
CA GLY A 536 1.02 22.11 10.62
C GLY A 536 1.76 23.23 9.88
N GLN A 537 2.23 24.23 10.61
CA GLN A 537 2.88 25.40 10.00
C GLN A 537 4.34 25.11 9.66
N VAL A 538 4.57 24.86 8.36
CA VAL A 538 5.91 24.54 7.83
C VAL A 538 6.45 25.65 6.94
N PHE A 539 7.74 25.99 7.06
CA PHE A 539 8.38 27.02 6.25
C PHE A 539 9.77 26.63 5.74
N ALA A 540 10.15 27.28 4.63
CA ALA A 540 11.48 27.23 4.00
C ALA A 540 12.11 25.83 3.93
N PRO A 541 11.42 24.85 3.29
CA PRO A 541 11.98 23.52 3.12
C PRO A 541 13.22 23.58 2.23
N ARG A 542 14.29 22.90 2.63
CA ARG A 542 15.46 22.63 1.81
C ARG A 542 15.77 21.15 1.84
N VAL A 543 16.25 20.61 0.72
CA VAL A 543 16.42 19.17 0.58
C VAL A 543 17.79 18.85 -0.02
N ASP A 544 18.52 17.95 0.62
CA ASP A 544 19.72 17.31 0.05
C ASP A 544 19.47 15.83 -0.16
N ASP A 545 20.44 15.06 -0.63
CA ASP A 545 20.25 13.63 -0.94
C ASP A 545 19.81 12.78 0.25
N THR A 546 20.07 13.24 1.48
CA THR A 546 19.85 12.48 2.71
C THR A 546 18.61 12.91 3.49
N ALA A 547 18.30 14.21 3.48
CA ALA A 547 17.35 14.79 4.41
C ALA A 547 16.60 16.00 3.83
N ILE A 548 15.50 16.31 4.50
CA ILE A 548 14.70 17.51 4.35
C ILE A 548 14.88 18.34 5.63
N PHE A 549 15.15 19.62 5.45
CA PHE A 549 15.35 20.61 6.51
C PHE A 549 14.24 21.63 6.39
N TYR A 550 13.48 21.86 7.45
CA TYR A 550 12.33 22.76 7.40
C TYR A 550 12.00 23.32 8.78
N TRP A 551 11.35 24.47 8.80
CA TRP A 551 10.85 25.06 10.03
C TRP A 551 9.47 24.50 10.34
N HIS A 552 9.22 24.07 11.57
CA HIS A 552 7.91 23.63 12.07
C HIS A 552 7.65 24.34 13.39
N ASP A 553 6.57 25.13 13.46
CA ASP A 553 6.21 25.94 14.64
C ASP A 553 7.39 26.74 15.24
N GLY A 554 8.26 27.26 14.35
CA GLY A 554 9.41 28.08 14.73
C GLY A 554 10.70 27.31 15.07
N ALA A 555 10.68 25.97 15.10
CA ALA A 555 11.87 25.13 15.27
C ALA A 555 12.43 24.66 13.92
N LEU A 556 13.75 24.64 13.74
CA LEU A 556 14.38 24.07 12.54
C LEU A 556 14.57 22.57 12.76
N LEU A 557 13.91 21.78 11.94
CA LEU A 557 13.93 20.33 11.99
C LEU A 557 14.74 19.76 10.83
N ARG A 558 15.42 18.65 11.08
CA ARG A 558 15.97 17.75 10.08
C ARG A 558 15.19 16.45 10.12
N ARG A 559 14.70 16.04 8.96
CA ARG A 559 14.03 14.76 8.76
C ARG A 559 14.67 14.03 7.61
N LEU A 560 15.05 12.77 7.81
CA LEU A 560 15.55 11.96 6.70
C LEU A 560 14.44 11.69 5.68
N LYS A 561 14.80 11.37 4.44
CA LYS A 561 13.85 11.17 3.35
C LYS A 561 13.07 9.87 3.39
#